data_AF-A0A9C9MJ77-F1
#
_entry.id   AF-A0A9C9MJ77-F1
#
_cell.length_a   1.000
_cell.length_b   1.000
_cell.length_c   1.000
_cell.angle_alpha   90.00
_cell.angle_beta   90.00
_cell.angle_gamma   90.00
#
_symmetry.space_group_name_H-M   'P 1'
#
loop_
_entity.id
_entity.type
_entity.pdbx_description
1 polymer ?
#
loop_
_entity_poly.entity_id
_entity_poly.type
_entity_poly.pdbx_seq_one_letter_code
_entity_poly.pdbx_strand_id
1 'polypeptide(L)' 'ECIKNGVFIATAGINKNLIRMLVSLEISDEQLDEALEVLERAVAKVQ' A
#
# COMPACT_ATOMS: atom_id res chain seq x y z
N GLU A 1 5.00 -0.60 -8.34
CA GLU A 1 4.08 -1.73 -8.57
C GLU A 1 2.66 -1.40 -8.09
N CYS A 2 2.46 -0.98 -6.85
CA CYS A 2 1.12 -0.63 -6.33
C CYS A 2 0.38 0.41 -7.19
N ILE A 3 1.01 1.55 -7.52
CA ILE A 3 0.38 2.60 -8.33
C ILE A 3 -0.04 2.08 -9.72
N LYS A 4 0.76 1.19 -10.32
CA LYS A 4 0.43 0.59 -11.63
C LYS A 4 -0.79 -0.34 -11.57
N ASN A 5 -1.10 -0.86 -10.39
CA ASN A 5 -2.25 -1.72 -10.10
C ASN A 5 -3.37 -0.95 -9.38
N GLY A 6 -3.39 0.39 -9.45
CA GLY A 6 -4.47 1.22 -8.91
C GLY A 6 -4.39 1.55 -7.42
N VAL A 7 -3.34 1.12 -6.71
CA VAL A 7 -3.20 1.36 -5.27
C VAL A 7 -2.17 2.46 -5.00
N PHE A 8 -2.64 3.60 -4.49
CA PHE A 8 -1.78 4.69 -4.06
C PHE A 8 -1.33 4.49 -2.61
N ILE A 9 -0.01 4.48 -2.38
CA ILE A 9 0.59 4.26 -1.06
C ILE A 9 1.55 5.40 -0.73
N ALA A 10 1.44 5.95 0.48
CA ALA A 10 2.31 7.00 0.95
C ALA A 10 3.61 6.43 1.54
N THR A 11 4.72 7.11 1.30
CA THR A 11 6.00 6.85 1.96
C THR A 11 6.24 7.82 3.12
N ALA A 12 7.22 7.51 3.97
CA ALA A 12 7.60 8.28 5.15
C ALA A 12 9.04 8.00 5.60
N GLY A 13 9.42 8.62 6.72
CA GLY A 13 10.72 8.47 7.37
C GLY A 13 11.79 9.41 6.80
N ILE A 14 12.73 9.84 7.65
CA ILE A 14 13.85 10.71 7.25
C ILE A 14 14.64 10.07 6.09
N ASN A 15 14.80 8.74 6.15
CA ASN A 15 15.53 7.94 5.15
C ASN A 15 14.64 7.42 4.01
N LYS A 16 13.36 7.86 3.93
CA LYS A 16 12.39 7.46 2.88
C LYS A 16 12.19 5.95 2.75
N ASN A 17 12.42 5.20 3.83
CA ASN A 17 12.41 3.75 3.86
C ASN A 17 11.19 3.18 4.59
N LEU A 18 10.18 4.00 4.88
CA LEU A 18 8.94 3.56 5.52
C LEU A 18 7.77 3.70 4.55
N ILE A 19 6.95 2.67 4.51
CA ILE A 19 5.61 2.70 3.92
C ILE A 19 4.62 2.98 5.04
N ARG A 20 3.63 3.85 4.79
CA ARG A 20 2.57 4.15 5.77
C ARG A 20 1.19 4.06 5.12
N MET A 21 0.24 3.59 5.91
CA MET A 21 -1.17 3.48 5.55
C MET A 21 -1.89 4.72 6.09
N LEU A 22 -2.38 5.56 5.18
CA LEU A 22 -3.17 6.75 5.49
C LEU A 22 -4.46 6.67 4.67
N VAL A 23 -5.32 5.73 5.04
CA VAL A 23 -6.60 5.48 4.36
C VAL A 23 -7.74 6.26 5.02
N SER A 24 -8.84 6.42 4.29
CA SER A 24 -10.09 6.92 4.88
C SER A 24 -10.56 5.97 5.97
N LEU A 25 -11.14 6.49 7.05
CA LEU A 25 -11.80 5.64 8.07
C LEU A 25 -13.11 5.03 7.56
N GLU A 26 -13.67 5.60 6.49
CA GLU A 26 -14.88 5.10 5.82
C GLU A 26 -14.58 4.06 4.72
N ILE A 27 -13.30 3.66 4.54
CA ILE A 27 -12.95 2.61 3.58
C ILE A 27 -13.61 1.29 4.00
N SER A 28 -14.12 0.50 3.04
CA SER A 28 -14.64 -0.81 3.37
C SER A 28 -13.51 -1.82 3.63
N ASP A 29 -13.81 -2.85 4.40
CA ASP A 29 -12.85 -3.92 4.68
C ASP A 29 -12.41 -4.60 3.38
N GLU A 30 -13.32 -4.84 2.44
CA GLU A 30 -12.98 -5.48 1.15
C GLU A 30 -12.03 -4.62 0.31
N GLN A 31 -12.24 -3.29 0.29
CA GLN A 31 -11.35 -2.37 -0.44
C GLN A 31 -9.96 -2.31 0.21
N LEU A 32 -9.90 -2.36 1.53
CA LEU A 32 -8.65 -2.37 2.27
C LEU A 32 -7.88 -3.67 2.01
N ASP A 33 -8.56 -4.81 2.06
CA ASP A 33 -7.97 -6.13 1.82
C ASP A 33 -7.43 -6.24 0.38
N GLU A 34 -8.19 -5.81 -0.63
CA GLU A 34 -7.74 -5.81 -2.03
C GLU A 34 -6.46 -4.95 -2.21
N ALA A 35 -6.42 -3.78 -1.56
CA ALA A 35 -5.26 -2.91 -1.61
C ALA A 35 -4.02 -3.54 -0.93
N LEU A 36 -4.23 -4.24 0.18
CA LEU A 36 -3.19 -4.95 0.91
C LEU A 36 -2.63 -6.13 0.10
N GLU A 37 -3.46 -6.91 -0.59
CA GLU A 37 -3.01 -7.98 -1.48
C GLU A 37 -2.12 -7.45 -2.62
N VAL A 38 -2.45 -6.29 -3.19
CA VAL A 38 -1.60 -5.62 -4.18
C VAL A 38 -0.25 -5.22 -3.57
N LEU A 39 -0.25 -4.70 -2.34
CA LEU A 39 0.99 -4.34 -1.64
C LEU A 39 1.86 -5.56 -1.35
N GLU A 40 1.29 -6.65 -0.85
CA GLU A 40 2.02 -7.89 -0.55
C GLU A 40 2.69 -8.46 -1.81
N ARG A 41 1.94 -8.56 -2.91
CA ARG A 41 2.49 -8.99 -4.20
C ARG A 41 3.61 -8.07 -4.70
N ALA A 42 3.50 -6.77 -4.46
CA ALA A 42 4.54 -5.82 -4.82
C ALA A 42 5.83 -6.01 -3.99
N VAL A 43 5.69 -6.23 -2.67
CA VAL A 43 6.83 -6.47 -1.76
C VAL A 43 7.50 -7.80 -2.09
N ALA A 44 6.74 -8.86 -2.36
CA ALA A 44 7.29 -10.17 -2.71
C ALA A 44 8.17 -10.16 -3.97
N LYS A 45 7.99 -9.19 -4.89
CA LYS A 45 8.83 -9.03 -6.10
C LYS A 45 10.18 -8.38 -5.84
N VAL A 46 10.35 -7.72 -4.69
CA VAL A 46 11.56 -6.96 -4.33
C VAL A 46 12.25 -7.50 -3.08
N GLN A 47 11.77 -8.62 -2.55
CA GLN A 47 12.49 -9.46 -1.59
C GLN A 47 13.52 -10.34 -2.29
#